data_AF-A0AAP8QI16-F1
#
_entry.id   AF-A0AAP8QI16-F1
#
_cell.length_a   1.000
_cell.length_b   1.000
_cell.length_c   1.000
_cell.angle_alpha   90.00
_cell.angle_beta   90.00
_cell.angle_gamma   90.00
#
_symmetry.space_group_name_H-M   'P 1'
#
loop_
_entity.id
_entity.type
_entity.pdbx_description
1 polymer ?
#
loop_
_entity_poly.entity_id
_entity_poly.type
_entity_poly.pdbx_seq_one_letter_code
_entity_poly.pdbx_strand_id
1 'polypeptide(L)'
;MRHNKYGRREVVDLSIYDENGRFVTKLDSLKNSYIGSKGTKGLVKVKDALVDQFLIAFIGECEKSSLSDFQKDIHNGIKKHTYIINSKSKKKCKLVATTLWSNEDGKDKKIIFEIPNAVTVNNTKFYNDGVIPSPLDVIFEFYPYNEKGSIYKIHIEADSSDS
;
A
#
# COMPACT_ATOMS: atom_id res chain seq x y z
N MET A 1 -11.77 36.16 3.77
CA MET A 1 -11.48 34.75 3.41
C MET A 1 -10.54 34.17 4.46
N ARG A 2 -10.99 33.21 5.27
CA ARG A 2 -10.11 32.53 6.24
C ARG A 2 -9.23 31.54 5.48
N HIS A 3 -7.92 31.76 5.44
CA HIS A 3 -6.97 30.76 4.96
C HIS A 3 -7.05 29.52 5.85
N ASN A 4 -7.11 28.33 5.22
CA ASN A 4 -7.04 27.07 5.95
C ASN A 4 -5.70 27.01 6.67
N LYS A 5 -5.75 27.16 8.01
CA LYS A 5 -4.57 27.18 8.89
C LYS A 5 -3.84 25.83 8.96
N TYR A 6 -4.51 24.76 8.52
CA TYR A 6 -4.05 23.38 8.52
C TYR A 6 -4.61 22.64 7.29
N GLY A 7 -3.80 21.78 6.67
CA GLY A 7 -4.23 20.94 5.55
C GLY A 7 -3.40 19.66 5.49
N ARG A 8 -4.08 18.50 5.48
CA ARG A 8 -3.46 17.21 5.20
C ARG A 8 -3.42 17.04 3.68
N ARG A 9 -2.24 16.91 3.08
CA ARG A 9 -2.14 16.40 1.71
C ARG A 9 -2.38 14.89 1.70
N GLU A 10 -2.78 14.35 0.56
CA GLU A 10 -2.93 12.90 0.37
C GLU A 10 -1.68 12.14 0.83
N VAL A 11 -1.78 10.82 1.04
CA VAL A 11 -0.58 10.00 1.24
C VAL A 11 0.30 10.21 0.00
N VAL A 12 1.52 10.67 0.22
CA VAL A 12 2.44 11.00 -0.87
C VAL A 12 3.16 9.73 -1.31
N ASP A 13 3.63 8.97 -0.32
CA ASP A 13 4.39 7.74 -0.56
C ASP A 13 3.96 6.61 0.38
N LEU A 14 4.00 5.37 -0.11
CA LEU A 14 3.89 4.15 0.71
C LEU A 14 5.05 3.22 0.43
N SER A 15 5.88 2.96 1.44
CA SER A 15 6.89 1.91 1.38
C SER A 15 6.36 0.63 2.01
N ILE A 16 6.59 -0.49 1.34
CA ILE A 16 6.13 -1.82 1.73
C ILE A 16 7.34 -2.68 2.06
N TYR A 17 7.26 -3.35 3.21
CA TYR A 17 8.27 -4.27 3.69
C TYR A 17 7.62 -5.62 4.01
N ASP A 18 8.37 -6.71 3.89
CA ASP A 18 7.90 -8.02 4.34
C ASP A 18 7.79 -8.10 5.87
N GLU A 19 7.30 -9.23 6.40
CA GLU A 19 7.15 -9.43 7.85
C GLU A 19 8.47 -9.30 8.63
N ASN A 20 9.60 -9.57 7.98
CA ASN A 20 10.94 -9.46 8.58
C ASN A 20 11.51 -8.04 8.48
N GLY A 21 10.81 -7.11 7.83
CA GLY A 21 11.26 -5.73 7.62
C GLY A 21 12.20 -5.56 6.43
N ARG A 22 12.26 -6.54 5.50
CA ARG A 22 13.00 -6.38 4.25
C ARG A 22 12.17 -5.58 3.25
N PHE A 23 12.80 -4.63 2.56
CA PHE A 23 12.12 -3.77 1.60
C PHE A 23 11.57 -4.57 0.41
N VAL A 24 10.34 -4.27 0.01
CA VAL A 24 9.66 -4.86 -1.15
C VAL A 24 9.56 -3.86 -2.28
N THR A 25 8.84 -2.75 -2.07
CA THR A 25 8.68 -1.67 -3.05
C THR A 25 8.26 -0.36 -2.37
N LYS A 26 8.32 0.73 -3.13
CA LYS A 26 7.79 2.05 -2.77
C LYS A 26 6.84 2.50 -3.86
N LEU A 27 5.63 2.88 -3.47
CA LEU A 27 4.61 3.43 -4.37
C LEU A 27 4.56 4.94 -4.17
N ASP A 28 4.97 5.68 -5.20
CA ASP A 28 5.02 7.14 -5.21
C ASP A 28 3.71 7.72 -5.78
N SER A 29 3.33 8.93 -5.32
CA SER A 29 2.18 9.69 -5.84
C SER A 29 0.85 8.91 -5.80
N LEU A 30 0.51 8.45 -4.61
CA LEU A 30 -0.71 7.71 -4.28
C LEU A 30 -2.00 8.56 -4.38
N LYS A 31 -2.28 9.16 -5.53
CA LYS A 31 -3.49 9.96 -5.80
C LYS A 31 -4.75 9.14 -5.52
N ASN A 32 -5.66 9.66 -4.71
CA ASN A 32 -6.86 8.96 -4.23
C ASN A 32 -6.60 7.71 -3.35
N SER A 33 -5.41 7.56 -2.78
CA SER A 33 -5.17 6.52 -1.77
C SER A 33 -5.52 7.03 -0.38
N TYR A 34 -6.07 6.13 0.42
CA TYR A 34 -6.69 6.50 1.69
C TYR A 34 -6.10 5.67 2.82
N ILE A 35 -5.75 6.34 3.92
CA ILE A 35 -5.53 5.71 5.23
C ILE A 35 -6.69 6.11 6.12
N GLY A 36 -7.42 5.12 6.62
CA GLY A 36 -8.39 5.34 7.69
C GLY A 36 -8.85 4.04 8.29
N SER A 37 -10.11 3.97 8.72
CA SER A 37 -10.61 2.83 9.49
C SER A 37 -11.93 2.31 8.94
N LYS A 38 -12.08 0.98 8.86
CA LYS A 38 -13.34 0.30 8.60
C LYS A 38 -13.69 -0.57 9.81
N GLY A 39 -14.65 -0.12 10.62
CA GLY A 39 -14.95 -0.74 11.91
C GLY A 39 -13.75 -0.65 12.85
N THR A 40 -13.29 -1.78 13.38
CA THR A 40 -12.13 -1.85 14.30
C THR A 40 -10.78 -1.96 13.60
N LYS A 41 -10.72 -1.99 12.26
CA LYS A 41 -9.47 -2.16 11.50
C LYS A 41 -9.07 -0.88 10.79
N GLY A 42 -7.78 -0.61 10.76
CA GLY A 42 -7.19 0.35 9.86
C GLY A 42 -7.11 -0.20 8.43
N LEU A 43 -7.21 0.67 7.44
CA LEU A 43 -7.18 0.31 6.03
C LEU A 43 -6.32 1.32 5.24
N VAL A 44 -5.37 0.81 4.47
CA VAL A 44 -4.67 1.54 3.42
C VAL A 44 -5.13 1.01 2.08
N LYS A 45 -5.81 1.84 1.29
CA LYS A 45 -6.18 1.49 -0.09
C LYS A 45 -5.20 2.17 -1.03
N VAL A 46 -4.54 1.39 -1.88
CA VAL A 46 -3.67 1.88 -2.94
C VAL A 46 -4.31 1.58 -4.28
N LYS A 47 -4.56 2.64 -5.07
CA LYS A 47 -5.08 2.49 -6.42
C LYS A 47 -4.01 2.03 -7.39
N ASP A 48 -4.41 1.22 -8.37
CA ASP A 48 -3.55 0.75 -9.45
C ASP A 48 -2.23 0.08 -8.99
N ALA A 49 -2.20 -0.45 -7.76
CA ALA A 49 -0.99 -1.02 -7.17
C ALA A 49 -0.46 -2.24 -7.95
N LEU A 50 -1.35 -2.98 -8.63
CA LEU A 50 -0.97 -4.15 -9.43
C LEU A 50 -0.36 -3.80 -10.81
N VAL A 51 0.14 -2.56 -10.98
CA VAL A 51 1.09 -2.23 -12.05
C VAL A 51 2.55 -2.36 -11.59
N ASP A 52 2.80 -2.40 -10.28
CA ASP A 52 4.14 -2.58 -9.71
C ASP A 52 4.51 -4.07 -9.69
N GLN A 53 5.51 -4.45 -10.51
CA GLN A 53 5.94 -5.84 -10.64
C GLN A 53 6.47 -6.47 -9.34
N PHE A 54 7.07 -5.67 -8.44
CA PHE A 54 7.61 -6.17 -7.18
C PHE A 54 6.47 -6.45 -6.19
N LEU A 55 5.44 -5.61 -6.19
CA LEU A 55 4.24 -5.84 -5.42
C LEU A 55 3.45 -7.05 -5.95
N ILE A 56 3.33 -7.19 -7.27
CA ILE A 56 2.74 -8.38 -7.90
C ILE A 56 3.50 -9.63 -7.47
N ALA A 57 4.83 -9.62 -7.52
CA ALA A 57 5.66 -10.74 -7.10
C ALA A 57 5.57 -11.05 -5.60
N PHE A 58 5.38 -10.03 -4.76
CA PHE A 58 5.23 -10.18 -3.32
C PHE A 58 3.88 -10.79 -2.93
N ILE A 59 2.80 -10.32 -3.56
CA ILE A 59 1.44 -10.77 -3.29
C ILE A 59 1.16 -12.12 -3.95
N GLY A 60 1.65 -12.30 -5.18
CA GLY A 60 1.43 -13.47 -5.99
C GLY A 60 2.39 -14.62 -5.74
N GLU A 61 2.01 -15.78 -6.23
CA GLU A 61 2.89 -16.95 -6.29
C GLU A 61 3.40 -17.08 -7.73
N CYS A 62 4.72 -17.15 -7.90
CA CYS A 62 5.31 -17.40 -9.21
C CYS A 62 5.00 -18.85 -9.63
N GLU A 63 4.31 -19.01 -10.76
CA GLU A 63 4.06 -20.33 -11.33
C GLU A 63 5.38 -20.91 -11.84
N LYS A 64 5.71 -22.14 -11.41
CA LYS A 64 7.02 -22.77 -11.69
C LYS A 64 6.95 -23.94 -12.68
N SER A 65 5.77 -24.27 -13.23
CA SER A 65 5.54 -25.56 -13.89
C SER A 65 5.30 -25.46 -15.41
N SER A 66 5.45 -26.62 -16.06
CA SER A 66 5.22 -26.88 -17.48
C SER A 66 3.96 -26.21 -17.99
N LEU A 67 4.12 -25.34 -18.99
CA LEU A 67 3.02 -24.61 -19.62
C LEU A 67 2.09 -25.60 -20.33
N SER A 68 0.81 -25.54 -20.02
CA SER A 68 -0.26 -26.15 -20.83
C SER A 68 -0.30 -25.53 -22.23
N ASP A 69 -0.98 -26.16 -23.19
CA ASP A 69 -1.05 -25.62 -24.55
C ASP A 69 -1.71 -24.22 -24.61
N PHE A 70 -2.70 -23.97 -23.76
CA PHE A 70 -3.26 -22.62 -23.53
C PHE A 70 -2.21 -21.63 -23.04
N GLN A 71 -1.38 -22.02 -22.07
CA GLN A 71 -0.32 -21.17 -21.55
C GLN A 71 0.81 -20.97 -22.57
N LYS A 72 1.12 -21.95 -23.42
CA LYS A 72 2.07 -21.81 -24.53
C LYS A 72 1.58 -20.79 -25.55
N ASP A 73 0.29 -20.80 -25.85
CA ASP A 73 -0.34 -19.82 -26.75
C ASP A 73 -0.26 -18.40 -26.17
N ILE A 74 -0.57 -18.24 -24.87
CA ILE A 74 -0.38 -16.96 -24.17
C ILE A 74 1.09 -16.53 -24.19
N HIS A 75 2.04 -17.44 -23.93
CA HIS A 75 3.46 -17.12 -23.90
C HIS A 75 4.00 -16.78 -25.30
N ASN A 76 3.43 -17.37 -26.35
CA ASN A 76 3.80 -17.18 -27.75
C ASN A 76 5.33 -17.28 -27.97
N GLY A 77 5.96 -18.27 -27.33
CA GLY A 77 7.42 -18.47 -27.39
C GLY A 77 8.27 -17.45 -26.62
N ILE A 78 7.66 -16.45 -25.98
CA ILE A 78 8.35 -15.44 -25.15
C ILE A 78 8.33 -15.90 -23.70
N LYS A 79 9.48 -15.80 -23.02
CA LYS A 79 9.57 -16.08 -21.58
C LYS A 79 8.77 -15.02 -20.81
N LYS A 80 7.70 -15.43 -20.14
CA LYS A 80 6.89 -14.56 -19.26
C LYS A 80 6.96 -15.06 -17.82
N HIS A 81 6.94 -14.11 -16.88
CA HIS A 81 6.69 -14.42 -15.47
C HIS A 81 5.17 -14.45 -15.26
N THR A 82 4.65 -15.62 -14.89
CA THR A 82 3.23 -15.77 -14.50
C THR A 82 3.14 -15.70 -12.97
N TYR A 83 2.37 -14.75 -12.47
CA TYR A 83 2.05 -14.62 -11.05
C TYR A 83 0.59 -15.00 -10.82
N ILE A 84 0.36 -15.96 -9.93
CA ILE A 84 -0.97 -16.39 -9.52
C ILE A 84 -1.39 -15.54 -8.32
N ILE A 85 -2.44 -14.73 -8.51
CA ILE A 85 -3.00 -13.87 -7.47
C ILE A 85 -4.25 -14.55 -6.90
N ASN A 86 -4.14 -15.09 -5.69
CA ASN A 86 -5.26 -15.76 -5.02
C ASN A 86 -6.06 -14.76 -4.18
N SER A 87 -7.39 -14.73 -4.32
CA SER A 87 -8.26 -13.84 -3.53
C SER A 87 -8.24 -14.16 -2.03
N LYS A 88 -7.85 -15.38 -1.65
CA LYS A 88 -7.70 -15.80 -0.26
C LYS A 88 -6.28 -15.62 0.29
N SER A 89 -5.29 -15.33 -0.56
CA SER A 89 -3.91 -15.16 -0.08
C SER A 89 -3.79 -13.88 0.71
N LYS A 90 -3.23 -14.01 1.91
CA LYS A 90 -2.91 -12.92 2.82
C LYS A 90 -1.42 -12.93 3.09
N LYS A 91 -0.72 -11.83 2.83
CA LYS A 91 0.70 -11.68 3.14
C LYS A 91 0.86 -10.67 4.27
N LYS A 92 1.53 -11.07 5.34
CA LYS A 92 1.93 -10.15 6.42
C LYS A 92 3.02 -9.21 5.91
N CYS A 93 2.92 -7.94 6.27
CA CYS A 93 3.84 -6.89 5.86
C CYS A 93 3.90 -5.76 6.88
N LYS A 94 4.90 -4.91 6.74
CA LYS A 94 5.02 -3.63 7.44
C LYS A 94 4.91 -2.51 6.43
N LEU A 95 4.27 -1.42 6.82
CA LEU A 95 4.08 -0.27 5.94
C LEU A 95 4.68 0.97 6.58
N VAL A 96 5.24 1.82 5.73
CA VAL A 96 5.64 3.18 6.09
C VAL A 96 4.92 4.12 5.14
N ALA A 97 3.94 4.86 5.65
CA ALA A 97 3.21 5.84 4.86
C ALA A 97 3.74 7.24 5.16
N THR A 98 4.09 7.97 4.11
CA THR A 98 4.57 9.35 4.22
C THR A 98 3.52 10.31 3.69
N THR A 99 3.28 11.40 4.42
CA THR A 99 2.44 12.51 3.98
C THR A 99 3.14 13.84 4.26
N LEU A 100 2.58 14.92 3.73
CA LEU A 100 3.01 16.28 4.01
C LEU A 100 1.89 16.99 4.78
N TRP A 101 2.22 17.57 5.92
CA TRP A 101 1.34 18.47 6.66
C TRP A 101 1.85 19.89 6.53
N SER A 102 0.99 20.80 6.08
CA SER A 102 1.32 22.22 6.09
C SER A 102 1.16 22.76 7.52
N ASN A 103 2.20 23.41 8.04
CA ASN A 103 2.18 24.07 9.34
C ASN A 103 1.52 25.46 9.26
N GLU A 104 1.43 26.18 10.39
CA GLU A 104 0.80 27.52 10.44
C GLU A 104 1.51 28.55 9.54
N ASP A 105 2.79 28.34 9.22
CA ASP A 105 3.60 29.19 8.35
C ASP A 105 3.48 28.83 6.85
N GLY A 106 2.64 27.84 6.51
CA GLY A 106 2.47 27.33 5.16
C GLY A 106 3.64 26.48 4.65
N LYS A 107 4.57 26.09 5.54
CA LYS A 107 5.65 25.16 5.21
C LYS A 107 5.17 23.72 5.37
N ASP A 108 5.51 22.88 4.40
CA ASP A 108 5.19 21.46 4.45
C ASP A 108 6.22 20.71 5.31
N LYS A 109 5.76 20.02 6.34
CA LYS A 109 6.57 19.07 7.12
C LYS A 109 6.27 17.64 6.70
N LYS A 110 7.33 16.85 6.58
CA LYS A 110 7.21 15.41 6.33
C LYS A 110 6.70 14.71 7.58
N ILE A 111 5.65 13.92 7.40
CA ILE A 111 5.09 13.06 8.44
C ILE A 111 5.11 11.62 7.98
N ILE A 112 5.59 10.76 8.87
CA ILE A 112 5.79 9.34 8.60
C ILE A 112 4.95 8.54 9.60
N PHE A 113 4.06 7.70 9.08
CA PHE A 113 3.31 6.72 9.83
C PHE A 113 3.97 5.36 9.72
N GLU A 114 4.37 4.80 10.86
CA GLU A 114 4.86 3.43 10.96
C GLU A 114 3.71 2.48 11.30
N ILE A 115 3.43 1.52 10.42
CA ILE A 115 2.37 0.52 10.56
C ILE A 115 3.03 -0.88 10.59
N PRO A 116 3.30 -1.43 11.79
CA PRO A 116 4.11 -2.64 11.92
C PRO A 116 3.35 -3.94 11.63
N ASN A 117 2.01 -3.91 11.64
CA ASN A 117 1.16 -5.09 11.55
C ASN A 117 0.10 -4.92 10.45
N ALA A 118 0.52 -5.06 9.19
CA ALA A 118 -0.36 -5.01 8.04
C ALA A 118 -0.47 -6.37 7.35
N VAL A 119 -1.59 -6.60 6.68
CA VAL A 119 -1.89 -7.79 5.89
C VAL A 119 -2.48 -7.37 4.56
N THR A 120 -1.97 -7.91 3.46
CA THR A 120 -2.56 -7.73 2.14
C THR A 120 -3.93 -8.39 2.06
N VAL A 121 -4.89 -7.68 1.49
CA VAL A 121 -6.25 -8.18 1.23
C VAL A 121 -6.51 -8.02 -0.26
N ASN A 122 -6.42 -9.13 -0.98
CA ASN A 122 -6.86 -9.18 -2.38
C ASN A 122 -8.36 -9.26 -2.44
N ASN A 123 -8.98 -8.23 -3.00
CA ASN A 123 -10.42 -8.23 -3.26
C ASN A 123 -10.69 -8.04 -4.76
N THR A 124 -9.91 -8.75 -5.59
CA THR A 124 -9.93 -8.64 -7.05
C THR A 124 -11.32 -8.99 -7.57
N LYS A 125 -12.08 -7.96 -7.97
CA LYS A 125 -13.31 -8.10 -8.75
C LYS A 125 -13.04 -7.50 -10.13
N PHE A 126 -13.17 -8.33 -11.17
CA PHE A 126 -12.78 -7.99 -12.54
C PHE A 126 -13.76 -7.06 -13.28
N TYR A 127 -14.93 -6.76 -12.69
CA TYR A 127 -15.93 -5.88 -13.29
C TYR A 127 -16.33 -4.75 -12.33
N ASN A 128 -16.57 -3.58 -12.93
CA ASN A 128 -16.63 -2.29 -12.27
C ASN A 128 -18.06 -1.72 -12.41
N ASP A 129 -18.81 -1.67 -11.31
CA ASP A 129 -20.13 -1.07 -11.17
C ASP A 129 -20.08 0.27 -10.42
N GLY A 130 -18.90 0.92 -10.40
CA GLY A 130 -18.71 2.30 -9.91
C GLY A 130 -18.66 2.45 -8.39
N VAL A 131 -18.98 1.40 -7.63
CA VAL A 131 -18.99 1.39 -6.15
C VAL A 131 -17.87 0.49 -5.58
N ILE A 132 -17.24 -0.34 -6.41
CA ILE A 132 -16.33 -1.43 -6.01
C ILE A 132 -14.86 -1.10 -6.39
N PRO A 133 -13.85 -1.48 -5.59
CA PRO A 133 -12.43 -1.28 -5.93
C PRO A 133 -12.05 -1.84 -7.29
N SER A 134 -11.17 -1.15 -8.02
CA SER A 134 -10.63 -1.61 -9.30
C SER A 134 -9.92 -2.96 -9.10
N PRO A 135 -9.94 -3.88 -10.09
CA PRO A 135 -9.15 -5.10 -10.04
C PRO A 135 -7.64 -4.85 -9.89
N LEU A 136 -7.17 -3.62 -10.13
CA LEU A 136 -5.76 -3.23 -9.95
C LEU A 136 -5.48 -2.61 -8.57
N ASP A 137 -6.51 -2.34 -7.77
CA ASP A 137 -6.36 -1.78 -6.43
C ASP A 137 -5.88 -2.85 -5.44
N VAL A 138 -4.98 -2.49 -4.54
CA VAL A 138 -4.59 -3.33 -3.40
C VAL A 138 -5.04 -2.68 -2.10
N ILE A 139 -5.66 -3.48 -1.24
CA ILE A 139 -6.06 -3.07 0.10
C ILE A 139 -5.12 -3.73 1.11
N PHE A 140 -4.57 -2.93 2.02
CA PHE A 140 -3.88 -3.41 3.19
C PHE A 140 -4.77 -3.19 4.41
N GLU A 141 -5.11 -4.27 5.10
CA GLU A 141 -5.74 -4.18 6.43
C GLU A 141 -4.65 -4.20 7.48
N PHE A 142 -4.75 -3.30 8.46
CA PHE A 142 -3.91 -3.34 9.64
C PHE A 142 -4.78 -3.31 10.88
N TYR A 143 -4.34 -4.00 11.92
CA TYR A 143 -4.95 -3.82 13.24
C TYR A 143 -4.45 -2.50 13.80
N PRO A 144 -5.30 -1.68 14.43
CA PRO A 144 -4.89 -0.39 14.99
C PRO A 144 -3.98 -0.54 16.22
N TYR A 145 -3.40 -1.71 16.49
CA TYR A 145 -2.66 -1.95 17.71
C TYR A 145 -1.51 -2.93 17.46
N ASN A 146 -0.30 -2.54 17.87
CA ASN A 146 0.81 -3.46 18.06
C ASN A 146 0.54 -4.41 19.25
N GLU A 147 1.44 -5.35 19.54
CA GLU A 147 1.31 -6.30 20.67
C GLU A 147 1.13 -5.62 22.04
N LYS A 148 1.44 -4.32 22.15
CA LYS A 148 1.28 -3.47 23.34
C LYS A 148 0.05 -2.55 23.29
N GLY A 149 -0.83 -2.69 22.29
CA GLY A 149 -2.05 -1.89 22.15
C GLY A 149 -1.88 -0.52 21.48
N SER A 150 -0.69 -0.19 20.92
CA SER A 150 -0.46 1.11 20.28
C SER A 150 -0.83 1.11 18.78
N ILE A 151 -1.88 1.86 18.43
CA ILE A 151 -1.96 2.87 17.35
C ILE A 151 -1.12 2.66 16.07
N TYR A 152 -0.16 3.58 15.96
CA TYR A 152 0.90 3.75 14.98
C TYR A 152 1.97 4.61 15.67
N LYS A 153 3.19 4.68 15.11
CA LYS A 153 4.11 5.77 15.47
C LYS A 153 4.02 6.86 14.42
N ILE A 154 3.93 8.11 14.86
CA ILE A 154 4.04 9.29 14.01
C ILE A 154 5.43 9.87 14.23
N HIS A 155 6.18 10.01 13.15
CA HIS A 155 7.45 10.74 13.15
C HIS A 155 7.23 12.04 12.39
N ILE A 156 7.62 13.16 13.00
CA ILE A 156 7.54 14.51 12.43
C ILE A 156 8.98 15.00 12.28
N GLU A 157 9.31 15.51 11.11
CA GLU A 157 10.62 16.11 10.86
C GLU A 157 10.87 17.30 11.82
N ALA A 158 11.97 17.23 12.56
CA ALA A 158 12.41 18.30 13.45
C ALA A 158 12.94 19.48 12.62
N ASP A 159 12.72 20.71 13.09
CA ASP A 159 13.39 21.85 12.45
C ASP A 159 14.88 21.79 12.82
N SER A 160 15.75 22.21 11.90
CA SER A 160 17.21 22.27 12.15
C SER A 160 17.61 23.21 13.29
N SER A 161 16.66 23.97 13.82
CA SER A 161 16.76 24.81 15.01
C SER A 161 16.44 24.11 16.34
N ASP A 162 15.94 22.87 16.31
CA ASP A 162 15.59 22.09 17.50
C ASP A 162 16.76 21.25 18.04
N SER A 163 17.99 21.57 17.63
CA SER A 163 19.26 20.91 18.01
C SER A 163 20.08 21.76 18.96
#